data_AF-A0A3Q3BI66-F1
#
_entry.id   AF-A0A3Q3BI66-F1
#
_cell.length_a   1.000
_cell.length_b   1.000
_cell.length_c   1.000
_cell.angle_alpha   90.00
_cell.angle_beta   90.00
_cell.angle_gamma   90.00
#
_symmetry.space_group_name_H-M   'P 1'
#
loop_
_entity.id
_entity.type
_entity.pdbx_description
1 polymer ?
#
loop_
_entity_poly.entity_id
_entity_poly.type
_entity_poly.pdbx_seq_one_letter_code
_entity_poly.pdbx_strand_id
1 'polypeptide(L)'
;MIPVSLLVCVMAGWCAVYLADTLLRSSVTHRISYESWLASRGLMVSPFHVRWQTTIFNRLFAYCARINPQALYMWFNGGLVFGIAAMVGSVILLIKTLQQTYAQMTTDNPRIGGEQALQVVVPGVNLPTSQLAYFFIALLLSGVIHELGHAVAALREQVRVNGFGIFVFVLYPGAFVDLFTTHLNLISPTQQLRIFCAGVWHNFVLCVAALAILFLLPVFLFPVYTTGVGALVTEVVQGSAADGPRGLSVGDIVKGLEDCPVRGVEDWTNCLSHLSHTPQTGYCVPAASLQPSWAHGRPFKRLDGTMDCCRNNSLTDLCFSYIKSQGRNNREREYACIPVRKMVTGTRVCHTDADCAEHSTAAASVCVTPSLENQTRFIRVTHPPNTHMLFVGYPPHLQHAVSLTNFVPRFGFLHLDLPIFLETFLKYVVSLSGALAVVNSVPCFALDGQWMLNALLEATLVTVVTDRQKRELIGFFLLLAGSALLAANVALGLWMVTAR
;
A
#
# COMPACT_ATOMS: atom_id res chain seq x y z
N MET A 1 -15.46 1.41 -8.47
CA MET A 1 -16.80 0.77 -8.38
C MET A 1 -16.58 -0.73 -8.39
N ILE A 2 -17.11 -1.46 -7.39
CA ILE A 2 -17.05 -2.92 -7.39
C ILE A 2 -17.78 -3.40 -8.65
N PRO A 3 -17.17 -4.25 -9.50
CA PRO A 3 -17.87 -4.78 -10.66
C PRO A 3 -19.12 -5.51 -10.17
N VAL A 4 -20.30 -5.13 -10.64
CA VAL A 4 -21.56 -5.80 -10.30
C VAL A 4 -21.46 -7.31 -10.58
N SER A 5 -20.71 -7.67 -11.63
CA SER A 5 -20.35 -9.05 -11.95
C SER A 5 -19.64 -9.78 -10.80
N LEU A 6 -18.67 -9.14 -10.13
CA LEU A 6 -17.96 -9.76 -9.00
C LEU A 6 -18.90 -10.03 -7.83
N LEU A 7 -19.74 -9.05 -7.48
CA LEU A 7 -20.73 -9.20 -6.40
C LEU A 7 -21.71 -10.34 -6.71
N VAL A 8 -22.25 -10.37 -7.94
CA VAL A 8 -23.15 -11.42 -8.40
C VAL A 8 -22.47 -12.78 -8.35
N CYS A 9 -21.22 -12.89 -8.81
CA CYS A 9 -20.46 -14.15 -8.74
C CYS A 9 -20.27 -14.63 -7.30
N VAL A 10 -19.91 -13.75 -6.37
CA VAL A 10 -19.71 -14.10 -4.95
C VAL A 10 -21.02 -14.56 -4.31
N MET A 11 -22.10 -13.79 -4.51
CA MET A 11 -23.41 -14.13 -3.96
C MET A 11 -23.96 -15.43 -4.57
N ALA A 12 -23.85 -15.62 -5.88
CA ALA A 12 -24.24 -16.85 -6.56
C ALA A 12 -23.42 -18.05 -6.07
N GLY A 13 -22.11 -17.88 -5.85
CA GLY A 13 -21.25 -18.91 -5.28
C GLY A 13 -21.70 -19.33 -3.88
N TRP A 14 -21.98 -18.37 -2.99
CA TRP A 14 -22.51 -18.67 -1.66
C TRP A 14 -23.87 -19.33 -1.69
N CYS A 15 -24.78 -18.86 -2.55
CA CYS A 15 -26.08 -19.50 -2.76
C CYS A 15 -25.92 -20.95 -3.23
N ALA A 16 -24.99 -21.22 -4.16
CA ALA A 16 -24.73 -22.58 -4.65
C ALA A 16 -24.18 -23.49 -3.55
N VAL A 17 -23.23 -23.01 -2.75
CA VAL A 17 -22.67 -23.76 -1.61
C VAL A 17 -23.76 -24.06 -0.57
N TYR A 18 -24.57 -23.06 -0.20
CA TYR A 18 -25.63 -23.24 0.78
C TYR A 18 -26.75 -24.15 0.27
N LEU A 19 -27.13 -24.02 -1.01
CA LEU A 19 -28.11 -24.90 -1.64
C LEU A 19 -27.60 -26.35 -1.68
N ALA A 20 -26.33 -26.57 -2.01
CA ALA A 20 -25.73 -27.89 -2.00
C ALA A 20 -25.70 -28.51 -0.59
N ASP A 21 -25.28 -27.75 0.44
CA ASP A 21 -25.32 -28.22 1.84
C ASP A 21 -26.76 -28.55 2.28
N THR A 22 -27.73 -27.69 1.94
CA THR A 22 -29.15 -27.91 2.26
C THR A 22 -29.68 -29.16 1.58
N LEU A 23 -29.41 -29.36 0.28
CA LEU A 23 -29.86 -30.52 -0.49
C LEU A 23 -29.26 -31.82 0.06
N LEU A 24 -27.97 -31.82 0.43
CA LEU A 24 -27.30 -32.98 1.01
C LEU A 24 -27.84 -33.32 2.41
N ARG A 25 -28.15 -32.30 3.23
CA ARG A 25 -28.78 -32.48 4.55
C ARG A 25 -30.23 -32.94 4.46
N SER A 26 -30.98 -32.51 3.44
CA SER A 26 -32.36 -32.94 3.22
C SER A 26 -32.48 -34.32 2.56
N SER A 27 -31.40 -34.81 1.93
CA SER A 27 -31.39 -36.10 1.24
C SER A 27 -31.50 -37.27 2.21
N VAL A 28 -32.53 -38.12 2.03
CA VAL A 28 -32.74 -39.32 2.85
C VAL A 28 -31.56 -40.30 2.74
N THR A 29 -30.95 -40.41 1.57
CA THR A 29 -29.84 -41.34 1.30
C THR A 29 -28.49 -40.82 1.76
N HIS A 30 -28.22 -39.53 1.60
CA HIS A 30 -26.88 -38.97 1.81
C HIS A 30 -26.69 -38.24 3.15
N ARG A 31 -27.77 -37.86 3.85
CA ARG A 31 -27.69 -37.06 5.09
C ARG A 31 -26.69 -37.60 6.12
N ILE A 32 -26.82 -38.88 6.50
CA ILE A 32 -25.98 -39.47 7.56
C ILE A 32 -24.51 -39.51 7.13
N SER A 33 -24.24 -39.87 5.88
CA SER A 33 -22.88 -39.91 5.33
C SER A 33 -22.27 -38.51 5.25
N TYR A 34 -23.04 -37.52 4.80
CA TYR A 34 -22.60 -36.14 4.67
C TYR A 34 -22.36 -35.47 6.04
N GLU A 35 -23.27 -35.64 7.00
CA GLU A 35 -23.10 -35.11 8.36
C GLU A 35 -21.92 -35.75 9.07
N SER A 36 -21.74 -37.06 8.94
CA SER A 36 -20.55 -37.76 9.43
C SER A 36 -19.27 -37.27 8.76
N TRP A 37 -19.29 -37.03 7.44
CA TRP A 37 -18.17 -36.48 6.70
C TRP A 37 -17.80 -35.07 7.17
N LEU A 38 -18.79 -34.17 7.32
CA LEU A 38 -18.60 -32.83 7.86
C LEU A 38 -18.02 -32.86 9.27
N ALA A 39 -18.59 -33.68 10.16
CA ALA A 39 -18.13 -33.84 11.53
C ALA A 39 -16.70 -34.40 11.59
N SER A 40 -16.38 -35.41 10.77
CA SER A 40 -15.05 -36.02 10.70
C SER A 40 -13.96 -35.05 10.25
N ARG A 41 -14.33 -34.04 9.46
CA ARG A 41 -13.41 -32.98 8.97
C ARG A 41 -13.49 -31.69 9.76
N GLY A 42 -14.37 -31.61 10.77
CA GLY A 42 -14.61 -30.40 11.56
C GLY A 42 -15.16 -29.24 10.75
N LEU A 43 -15.94 -29.52 9.69
CA LEU A 43 -16.53 -28.51 8.82
C LEU A 43 -17.95 -28.17 9.25
N MET A 44 -18.26 -26.88 9.32
CA MET A 44 -19.59 -26.36 9.58
C MET A 44 -19.93 -25.31 8.52
N VAL A 45 -21.02 -25.52 7.80
CA VAL A 45 -21.53 -24.62 6.77
C VAL A 45 -22.77 -23.93 7.30
N SER A 46 -22.83 -22.61 7.08
CA SER A 46 -23.95 -21.73 7.44
C SER A 46 -24.10 -20.66 6.35
N PRO A 47 -25.24 -19.97 6.26
CA PRO A 47 -25.43 -18.92 5.25
C PRO A 47 -24.30 -17.90 5.27
N PHE A 48 -23.61 -17.73 4.14
CA PHE A 48 -22.45 -16.84 3.97
C PHE A 48 -21.25 -17.10 4.90
N HIS A 49 -21.18 -18.29 5.51
CA HIS A 49 -20.16 -18.59 6.50
C HIS A 49 -19.78 -20.07 6.51
N VAL A 50 -18.51 -20.36 6.25
CA VAL A 50 -17.91 -21.70 6.38
C VAL A 50 -16.86 -21.66 7.47
N ARG A 51 -16.93 -22.62 8.38
CA ARG A 51 -16.00 -22.79 9.49
C ARG A 51 -15.33 -24.16 9.40
N TRP A 52 -14.03 -24.19 9.60
CA TRP A 52 -13.20 -25.39 9.67
C TRP A 52 -12.45 -25.42 10.99
N GLN A 53 -12.63 -26.48 11.78
CA GLN A 53 -11.98 -26.67 13.07
C GLN A 53 -11.08 -27.91 13.06
N THR A 54 -9.88 -27.78 13.62
CA THR A 54 -8.86 -28.82 13.67
C THR A 54 -8.09 -28.81 14.99
N THR A 55 -7.60 -29.97 15.40
CA THR A 55 -6.73 -30.13 16.57
C THR A 55 -5.26 -30.29 16.21
N ILE A 56 -4.92 -30.24 14.92
CA ILE A 56 -3.56 -30.46 14.40
C ILE A 56 -2.55 -29.51 15.06
N PHE A 57 -2.93 -28.23 15.24
CA PHE A 57 -2.05 -27.22 15.82
C PHE A 57 -1.91 -27.29 17.35
N ASN A 58 -2.74 -28.08 18.05
CA ASN A 58 -2.70 -28.16 19.51
C ASN A 58 -1.32 -28.64 20.01
N ARG A 59 -0.67 -29.55 19.28
CA ARG A 59 0.69 -30.02 19.59
C ARG A 59 1.72 -28.91 19.45
N LEU A 60 1.61 -28.08 18.41
CA LEU A 60 2.48 -26.94 18.19
C LEU A 60 2.30 -25.91 19.32
N PHE A 61 1.07 -25.60 19.70
CA PHE A 61 0.79 -24.67 20.80
C PHE A 61 1.35 -25.19 22.13
N ALA A 62 1.19 -26.48 22.41
CA ALA A 62 1.74 -27.12 23.60
C ALA A 62 3.28 -27.11 23.60
N TYR A 63 3.91 -27.27 22.43
CA TYR A 63 5.36 -27.13 22.29
C TYR A 63 5.79 -25.68 22.58
N CYS A 64 5.17 -24.69 21.92
CA CYS A 64 5.46 -23.27 22.13
C CYS A 64 5.31 -22.86 23.61
N ALA A 65 4.26 -23.34 24.29
CA ALA A 65 4.01 -23.06 25.71
C ALA A 65 5.05 -23.67 26.67
N ARG A 66 5.95 -24.56 26.19
CA ARG A 66 7.00 -25.21 26.98
C ARG A 66 8.42 -24.69 26.71
N ILE A 67 8.66 -23.95 25.64
CA ILE A 67 10.02 -23.55 25.21
C ILE A 67 10.81 -22.87 26.33
N ASN A 68 10.24 -21.83 26.95
CA ASN A 68 10.83 -21.18 28.12
C ASN A 68 9.72 -20.57 28.99
N PRO A 69 9.31 -21.25 30.07
CA PRO A 69 8.22 -20.80 30.94
C PRO A 69 8.41 -19.40 31.55
N GLN A 70 9.65 -19.06 31.95
CA GLN A 70 9.94 -17.77 32.58
C GLN A 70 9.91 -16.63 31.57
N ALA A 71 10.55 -16.82 30.42
CA ALA A 71 10.52 -15.84 29.34
C ALA A 71 9.10 -15.60 28.83
N LEU A 72 8.30 -16.66 28.68
CA LEU A 72 6.89 -16.55 28.29
C LEU A 72 6.05 -15.83 29.35
N TYR A 73 6.30 -16.06 30.64
CA TYR A 73 5.62 -15.31 31.69
C TYR A 73 5.91 -13.81 31.60
N MET A 74 7.17 -13.42 31.40
CA MET A 74 7.54 -12.01 31.18
C MET A 74 6.92 -11.46 29.89
N TRP A 75 6.92 -12.25 28.81
CA TRP A 75 6.31 -11.90 27.53
C TRP A 75 4.82 -11.57 27.65
N PHE A 76 4.04 -12.45 28.30
CA PHE A 76 2.61 -12.24 28.47
C PHE A 76 2.27 -11.18 29.53
N ASN A 77 3.14 -10.93 30.50
CA ASN A 77 2.98 -9.76 31.38
C ASN A 77 3.22 -8.44 30.62
N GLY A 78 4.23 -8.40 29.74
CA GLY A 78 4.41 -7.28 28.82
C GLY A 78 3.19 -7.07 27.91
N GLY A 79 2.65 -8.17 27.39
CA GLY A 79 1.42 -8.18 26.61
C GLY A 79 0.20 -7.68 27.39
N LEU A 80 0.06 -8.02 28.68
CA LEU A 80 -0.99 -7.50 29.55
C LEU A 80 -0.89 -5.97 29.70
N VAL A 81 0.29 -5.46 30.02
CA VAL A 81 0.51 -4.01 30.18
C VAL A 81 0.23 -3.27 28.87
N PHE A 82 0.75 -3.82 27.76
CA PHE A 82 0.49 -3.28 26.42
C PHE A 82 -1.01 -3.32 26.09
N GLY A 83 -1.71 -4.43 26.36
CA GLY A 83 -3.14 -4.58 26.06
C GLY A 83 -4.01 -3.56 26.79
N ILE A 84 -3.73 -3.30 28.07
CA ILE A 84 -4.42 -2.25 28.83
C ILE A 84 -4.14 -0.86 28.25
N ALA A 85 -2.87 -0.56 27.92
CA ALA A 85 -2.51 0.71 27.29
C ALA A 85 -3.15 0.86 25.90
N ALA A 86 -3.19 -0.23 25.12
CA ALA A 86 -3.79 -0.28 23.79
C ALA A 86 -5.30 -0.05 23.85
N MET A 87 -6.00 -0.60 24.85
CA MET A 87 -7.45 -0.37 25.05
C MET A 87 -7.76 1.12 25.25
N VAL A 88 -6.98 1.82 26.08
CA VAL A 88 -7.14 3.27 26.26
C VAL A 88 -6.74 4.01 24.98
N GLY A 89 -5.62 3.62 24.37
CA GLY A 89 -5.12 4.20 23.13
C GLY A 89 -6.09 4.07 21.96
N SER A 90 -6.78 2.94 21.82
CA SER A 90 -7.73 2.68 20.74
C SER A 90 -8.97 3.55 20.85
N VAL A 91 -9.48 3.79 22.07
CA VAL A 91 -10.59 4.72 22.28
C VAL A 91 -10.19 6.15 21.91
N ILE A 92 -9.01 6.60 22.34
CA ILE A 92 -8.48 7.93 21.98
C ILE A 92 -8.30 8.05 20.47
N LEU A 93 -7.73 7.02 19.82
CA LEU A 93 -7.52 6.97 18.39
C LEU A 93 -8.85 7.07 17.64
N LEU A 94 -9.85 6.26 18.00
CA LEU A 94 -11.17 6.28 17.36
C LEU A 94 -11.92 7.61 17.55
N ILE A 95 -11.78 8.27 18.69
CA ILE A 95 -12.34 9.62 18.90
C ILE A 95 -11.66 10.62 17.96
N LYS A 96 -10.32 10.58 17.87
CA LYS A 96 -9.58 11.46 16.94
C LYS A 96 -9.93 11.19 15.48
N THR A 97 -10.02 9.92 15.07
CA THR A 97 -10.41 9.54 13.70
C THR A 97 -11.82 10.04 13.39
N LEU A 98 -12.76 9.92 14.34
CA LEU A 98 -14.12 10.44 14.19
C LEU A 98 -14.13 11.96 14.01
N GLN A 99 -13.39 12.68 14.85
CA GLN A 99 -13.26 14.15 14.78
C GLN A 99 -12.64 14.59 13.45
N GLN A 100 -11.58 13.92 13.00
CA GLN A 100 -10.91 14.21 11.73
C GLN A 100 -11.84 13.95 10.54
N THR A 101 -12.54 12.82 10.53
CA THR A 101 -13.48 12.45 9.47
C THR A 101 -14.63 13.45 9.42
N TYR A 102 -15.17 13.86 10.57
CA TYR A 102 -16.22 14.88 10.66
C TYR A 102 -15.74 16.24 10.13
N ALA A 103 -14.56 16.70 10.54
CA ALA A 103 -13.99 17.97 10.07
C ALA A 103 -13.73 17.99 8.55
N GLN A 104 -13.31 16.86 7.98
CA GLN A 104 -13.13 16.71 6.53
C GLN A 104 -14.45 16.74 5.74
N MET A 105 -15.57 16.42 6.37
CA MET A 105 -16.90 16.54 5.76
C MET A 105 -17.44 17.98 5.79
N THR A 106 -17.05 18.78 6.78
CA THR A 106 -17.56 20.15 6.96
C THR A 106 -16.72 21.23 6.29
N THR A 107 -15.55 20.89 5.73
CA THR A 107 -14.62 21.87 5.12
C THR A 107 -14.64 21.77 3.59
N ASP A 108 -14.93 22.89 2.89
CA ASP A 108 -15.00 22.98 1.42
C ASP A 108 -13.65 22.96 0.68
N ASN A 109 -12.52 22.85 1.41
CA ASN A 109 -11.17 22.84 0.83
C ASN A 109 -10.51 21.46 0.96
N PRO A 110 -10.51 20.62 -0.09
CA PRO A 110 -10.04 19.24 -0.05
C PRO A 110 -8.51 19.08 -0.10
N ARG A 111 -7.73 20.16 0.10
CA ARG A 111 -6.28 20.18 -0.17
C ARG A 111 -5.40 19.71 0.99
N ILE A 112 -5.97 19.35 2.13
CA ILE A 112 -5.21 18.73 3.23
C ILE A 112 -5.80 17.35 3.49
N GLY A 113 -5.46 16.41 2.61
CA GLY A 113 -5.66 14.99 2.85
C GLY A 113 -4.75 14.54 3.98
N GLY A 114 -5.14 14.83 5.23
CA GLY A 114 -4.49 14.24 6.39
C GLY A 114 -4.64 12.72 6.32
N GLU A 115 -3.52 12.01 6.42
CA GLU A 115 -3.49 10.54 6.45
C GLU A 115 -4.41 10.04 7.56
N GLN A 116 -5.54 9.43 7.20
CA GLN A 116 -6.43 8.80 8.16
C GLN A 116 -5.74 7.54 8.68
N ALA A 117 -5.52 7.47 9.99
CA ALA A 117 -4.82 6.33 10.62
C ALA A 117 -5.58 4.99 10.50
N LEU A 118 -6.90 5.04 10.25
CA LEU A 118 -7.75 3.85 10.17
C LEU A 118 -8.87 4.08 9.14
N GLN A 119 -8.57 3.82 7.87
CA GLN A 119 -9.55 3.88 6.79
C GLN A 119 -10.20 2.50 6.59
N VAL A 120 -11.52 2.47 6.40
CA VAL A 120 -12.25 1.24 6.07
C VAL A 120 -11.83 0.78 4.67
N VAL A 121 -11.26 -0.43 4.57
CA VAL A 121 -10.85 -1.01 3.29
C VAL A 121 -12.01 -1.77 2.67
N VAL A 122 -12.39 -1.36 1.45
CA VAL A 122 -13.44 -1.98 0.65
C VAL A 122 -12.81 -2.50 -0.66
N PRO A 123 -12.65 -3.84 -0.79
CA PRO A 123 -12.19 -4.50 -2.02
C PRO A 123 -12.84 -3.93 -3.30
N GLY A 124 -12.04 -3.46 -4.26
CA GLY A 124 -12.50 -2.94 -5.55
C GLY A 124 -13.04 -1.51 -5.54
N VAL A 125 -13.07 -0.83 -4.40
CA VAL A 125 -13.36 0.61 -4.31
C VAL A 125 -12.09 1.40 -4.02
N ASN A 126 -11.49 1.19 -2.84
CA ASN A 126 -10.23 1.83 -2.46
C ASN A 126 -9.02 0.88 -2.51
N LEU A 127 -9.23 -0.40 -2.84
CA LEU A 127 -8.20 -1.42 -2.98
C LEU A 127 -8.26 -2.06 -4.38
N PRO A 128 -7.21 -1.94 -5.21
CA PRO A 128 -7.12 -2.59 -6.52
C PRO A 128 -7.33 -4.10 -6.45
N THR A 129 -7.99 -4.68 -7.46
CA THR A 129 -8.29 -6.13 -7.51
C THR A 129 -7.03 -6.99 -7.54
N SER A 130 -5.95 -6.50 -8.17
CA SER A 130 -4.63 -7.14 -8.19
C SER A 130 -4.00 -7.29 -6.80
N GLN A 131 -4.40 -6.45 -5.84
CA GLN A 131 -3.87 -6.45 -4.48
C GLN A 131 -4.69 -7.27 -3.48
N LEU A 132 -5.85 -7.82 -3.90
CA LEU A 132 -6.75 -8.58 -3.03
C LEU A 132 -6.11 -9.83 -2.44
N ALA A 133 -5.28 -10.53 -3.22
CA ALA A 133 -4.58 -11.72 -2.74
C ALA A 133 -3.66 -11.38 -1.56
N TYR A 134 -2.88 -10.30 -1.67
CA TYR A 134 -2.03 -9.82 -0.57
C TYR A 134 -2.84 -9.47 0.66
N PHE A 135 -3.93 -8.73 0.48
CA PHE A 135 -4.82 -8.33 1.57
C PHE A 135 -5.39 -9.53 2.32
N PHE A 136 -5.97 -10.51 1.62
CA PHE A 136 -6.59 -11.67 2.28
C PHE A 136 -5.57 -12.61 2.93
N ILE A 137 -4.40 -12.82 2.30
CA ILE A 137 -3.33 -13.64 2.89
C ILE A 137 -2.75 -12.95 4.12
N ALA A 138 -2.49 -11.64 4.08
CA ALA A 138 -1.99 -10.89 5.22
C ALA A 138 -3.01 -10.81 6.37
N LEU A 139 -4.31 -10.67 6.06
CA LEU A 139 -5.39 -10.72 7.04
C LEU A 139 -5.46 -12.09 7.73
N LEU A 140 -5.45 -13.17 6.95
CA LEU A 140 -5.46 -14.53 7.49
C LEU A 140 -4.22 -14.80 8.34
N LEU A 141 -3.03 -14.43 7.86
CA LEU A 141 -1.78 -14.57 8.62
C LEU A 141 -1.86 -13.84 9.96
N SER A 142 -2.34 -12.59 9.95
CA SER A 142 -2.51 -11.79 11.17
C SER A 142 -3.50 -12.44 12.13
N GLY A 143 -4.65 -12.92 11.62
CA GLY A 143 -5.62 -13.66 12.42
C GLY A 143 -5.05 -14.94 13.03
N VAL A 144 -4.30 -15.74 12.26
CA VAL A 144 -3.67 -16.97 12.78
C VAL A 144 -2.68 -16.66 13.91
N ILE A 145 -1.83 -15.64 13.75
CA ILE A 145 -0.84 -15.24 14.76
C ILE A 145 -1.52 -14.64 16.01
N HIS A 146 -2.61 -13.91 15.83
CA HIS A 146 -3.44 -13.39 16.91
C HIS A 146 -4.00 -14.54 17.79
N GLU A 147 -4.66 -15.51 17.17
CA GLU A 147 -5.24 -16.67 17.86
C GLU A 147 -4.18 -17.59 18.47
N LEU A 148 -3.02 -17.72 17.82
CA LEU A 148 -1.85 -18.38 18.39
C LEU A 148 -1.45 -17.75 19.73
N GLY A 149 -1.50 -16.41 19.83
CA GLY A 149 -1.24 -15.68 21.06
C GLY A 149 -2.17 -16.11 22.20
N HIS A 150 -3.48 -16.12 21.96
CA HIS A 150 -4.47 -16.61 22.93
C HIS A 150 -4.24 -18.07 23.31
N ALA A 151 -3.99 -18.95 22.34
CA ALA A 151 -3.78 -20.37 22.56
C ALA A 151 -2.57 -20.65 23.46
N VAL A 152 -1.42 -20.02 23.18
CA VAL A 152 -0.19 -20.20 23.96
C VAL A 152 -0.34 -19.60 25.36
N ALA A 153 -0.97 -18.43 25.49
CA ALA A 153 -1.25 -17.82 26.80
C ALA A 153 -2.18 -18.69 27.65
N ALA A 154 -3.25 -19.22 27.05
CA ALA A 154 -4.19 -20.11 27.73
C ALA A 154 -3.49 -21.35 28.29
N LEU A 155 -2.64 -22.01 27.49
CA LEU A 155 -1.88 -23.17 27.95
C LEU A 155 -0.88 -22.83 29.07
N ARG A 156 -0.29 -21.62 29.05
CA ARG A 156 0.57 -21.15 30.15
C ARG A 156 -0.19 -20.95 31.45
N GLU A 157 -1.42 -20.45 31.36
CA GLU A 157 -2.33 -20.24 32.49
C GLU A 157 -3.17 -21.50 32.84
N GLN A 158 -2.76 -22.69 32.37
CA GLN A 158 -3.41 -23.98 32.65
C GLN A 158 -4.86 -24.10 32.12
N VAL A 159 -5.22 -23.30 31.13
CA VAL A 159 -6.49 -23.39 30.42
C VAL A 159 -6.32 -24.30 29.19
N ARG A 160 -7.24 -25.26 29.04
CA ARG A 160 -7.21 -26.22 27.94
C ARG A 160 -7.69 -25.57 26.64
N VAL A 161 -6.97 -25.85 25.54
CA VAL A 161 -7.38 -25.54 24.17
C VAL A 161 -8.09 -26.75 23.57
N ASN A 162 -9.34 -26.58 23.15
CA ASN A 162 -10.13 -27.63 22.49
C ASN A 162 -9.67 -27.81 21.05
N GLY A 163 -9.46 -26.72 20.32
CA GLY A 163 -8.97 -26.74 18.95
C GLY A 163 -8.72 -25.35 18.39
N PHE A 164 -8.23 -25.32 17.16
CA PHE A 164 -8.02 -24.13 16.35
C PHE A 164 -8.92 -24.21 15.13
N GLY A 165 -9.39 -23.08 14.61
CA GLY A 165 -10.09 -23.11 13.34
C GLY A 165 -9.92 -21.86 12.51
N ILE A 166 -10.31 -22.01 11.26
CA ILE A 166 -10.34 -20.97 10.24
C ILE A 166 -11.78 -20.87 9.77
N PHE A 167 -12.25 -19.65 9.53
CA PHE A 167 -13.55 -19.43 8.92
C PHE A 167 -13.43 -18.44 7.77
N VAL A 168 -14.41 -18.50 6.86
CA VAL A 168 -14.58 -17.50 5.82
C VAL A 168 -16.00 -16.97 5.94
N PHE A 169 -16.11 -15.66 6.17
CA PHE A 169 -17.38 -14.94 6.22
C PHE A 169 -17.49 -14.04 4.99
N VAL A 170 -18.41 -14.36 4.07
CA VAL A 170 -18.58 -13.73 2.75
C VAL A 170 -17.31 -13.78 1.88
N LEU A 171 -16.32 -12.95 2.18
CA LEU A 171 -15.00 -12.93 1.53
C LEU A 171 -13.85 -12.88 2.53
N TYR A 172 -14.14 -12.57 3.79
CA TYR A 172 -13.14 -12.29 4.81
C TYR A 172 -12.73 -13.60 5.50
N PRO A 173 -11.47 -14.03 5.33
CA PRO A 173 -10.92 -15.12 6.11
C PRO A 173 -10.63 -14.63 7.54
N GLY A 174 -10.87 -15.51 8.51
CA GLY A 174 -10.55 -15.30 9.91
C GLY A 174 -10.08 -16.59 10.57
N ALA A 175 -9.48 -16.47 11.73
CA ALA A 175 -9.12 -17.60 12.58
C ALA A 175 -9.81 -17.45 13.93
N PHE A 176 -9.94 -18.56 14.66
CA PHE A 176 -10.38 -18.55 16.05
C PHE A 176 -9.69 -19.69 16.82
N VAL A 177 -9.49 -19.49 18.12
CA VAL A 177 -9.15 -20.57 19.06
C VAL A 177 -10.34 -20.90 19.96
N ASP A 178 -10.62 -22.19 20.10
CA ASP A 178 -11.67 -22.70 20.98
C ASP A 178 -11.05 -23.04 22.35
N LEU A 179 -11.33 -22.20 23.35
CA LEU A 179 -10.85 -22.35 24.73
C LEU A 179 -11.94 -22.96 25.62
N PHE A 180 -11.53 -23.80 26.57
CA PHE A 180 -12.48 -24.41 27.50
C PHE A 180 -12.97 -23.39 28.55
N THR A 181 -14.22 -22.93 28.38
CA THR A 181 -14.82 -21.79 29.11
C THR A 181 -14.89 -21.99 30.62
N THR A 182 -15.13 -23.22 31.11
CA THR A 182 -15.21 -23.47 32.56
C THR A 182 -13.87 -23.25 33.24
N HIS A 183 -12.75 -23.68 32.63
CA HIS A 183 -11.42 -23.42 33.16
C HIS A 183 -11.08 -21.92 33.10
N LEU A 184 -11.50 -21.24 32.03
CA LEU A 184 -11.27 -19.81 31.87
C LEU A 184 -12.00 -18.99 32.94
N ASN A 185 -13.22 -19.39 33.32
CA ASN A 185 -13.98 -18.70 34.37
C ASN A 185 -13.48 -18.98 35.80
N LEU A 186 -12.64 -20.02 35.99
CA LEU A 186 -12.09 -20.40 37.30
C LEU A 186 -10.76 -19.71 37.62
N ILE A 187 -10.02 -19.26 36.62
CA ILE A 187 -8.73 -18.58 36.82
C ILE A 187 -8.93 -17.12 37.28
N SER A 188 -7.90 -16.55 37.89
CA SER A 188 -7.97 -15.17 38.41
C SER A 188 -8.10 -14.13 37.28
N PRO A 189 -8.69 -12.96 37.53
CA PRO A 189 -8.85 -11.90 36.52
C PRO A 189 -7.53 -11.47 35.85
N THR A 190 -6.41 -11.47 36.59
CA THR A 190 -5.09 -11.15 36.02
C THR A 190 -4.60 -12.20 35.02
N GLN A 191 -4.91 -13.48 35.25
CA GLN A 191 -4.59 -14.55 34.32
C GLN A 191 -5.49 -14.47 33.08
N GLN A 192 -6.78 -14.18 33.26
CA GLN A 192 -7.69 -13.91 32.14
C GLN A 192 -7.19 -12.75 31.28
N LEU A 193 -6.76 -11.65 31.90
CA LEU A 193 -6.17 -10.51 31.19
C LEU A 193 -4.95 -10.91 30.35
N ARG A 194 -4.04 -11.74 30.88
CA ARG A 194 -2.90 -12.23 30.08
C ARG A 194 -3.34 -13.00 28.85
N ILE A 195 -4.39 -13.81 28.95
CA ILE A 195 -4.95 -14.56 27.82
C ILE A 195 -5.60 -13.59 26.82
N PHE A 196 -6.51 -12.72 27.26
CA PHE A 196 -7.24 -11.83 26.37
C PHE A 196 -6.37 -10.73 25.74
N CYS A 197 -5.31 -10.27 26.42
CA CYS A 197 -4.36 -9.33 25.83
C CYS A 197 -3.37 -10.00 24.87
N ALA A 198 -3.24 -11.34 24.89
CA ALA A 198 -2.22 -12.05 24.14
C ALA A 198 -2.38 -11.88 22.63
N GLY A 199 -3.60 -11.94 22.09
CA GLY A 199 -3.83 -11.78 20.66
C GLY A 199 -3.45 -10.38 20.16
N VAL A 200 -3.89 -9.33 20.86
CA VAL A 200 -3.51 -7.94 20.58
C VAL A 200 -1.99 -7.75 20.62
N TRP A 201 -1.32 -8.32 21.63
CA TRP A 201 0.13 -8.29 21.76
C TRP A 201 0.86 -8.98 20.59
N HIS A 202 0.40 -10.15 20.16
CA HIS A 202 1.05 -10.87 19.05
C HIS A 202 0.87 -10.16 17.71
N ASN A 203 -0.27 -9.51 17.48
CA ASN A 203 -0.44 -8.65 16.32
C ASN A 203 0.49 -7.43 16.34
N PHE A 204 0.61 -6.76 17.49
CA PHE A 204 1.56 -5.66 17.62
C PHE A 204 3.01 -6.11 17.34
N VAL A 205 3.42 -7.25 17.90
CA VAL A 205 4.75 -7.83 17.66
C VAL A 205 4.94 -8.20 16.19
N LEU A 206 3.93 -8.80 15.55
CA LEU A 206 3.97 -9.13 14.12
C LEU A 206 4.12 -7.87 13.26
N CYS A 207 3.40 -6.79 13.60
CA CYS A 207 3.52 -5.49 12.95
C CYS A 207 4.96 -4.93 13.06
N VAL A 208 5.53 -4.89 14.29
CA VAL A 208 6.91 -4.42 14.51
C VAL A 208 7.93 -5.30 13.78
N ALA A 209 7.75 -6.63 13.82
CA ALA A 209 8.62 -7.57 13.13
C ALA A 209 8.56 -7.38 11.60
N ALA A 210 7.36 -7.22 11.03
CA ALA A 210 7.17 -6.98 9.61
C ALA A 210 7.77 -5.62 9.19
N LEU A 211 7.64 -4.58 10.01
CA LEU A 211 8.26 -3.28 9.78
C LEU A 211 9.80 -3.37 9.83
N ALA A 212 10.35 -4.12 10.79
CA ALA A 212 11.79 -4.37 10.86
C ALA A 212 12.29 -5.14 9.63
N ILE A 213 11.56 -6.16 9.18
CA ILE A 213 11.90 -6.91 7.95
C ILE A 213 11.81 -6.00 6.73
N LEU A 214 10.81 -5.14 6.64
CA LEU A 214 10.65 -4.18 5.55
C LEU A 214 11.85 -3.22 5.48
N PHE A 215 12.30 -2.70 6.62
CA PHE A 215 13.47 -1.83 6.69
C PHE A 215 14.78 -2.56 6.34
N LEU A 216 14.91 -3.82 6.76
CA LEU A 216 16.07 -4.68 6.49
C LEU A 216 15.98 -5.40 5.14
N LEU A 217 14.93 -5.17 4.34
CA LEU A 217 14.71 -5.84 3.07
C LEU A 217 15.89 -5.69 2.10
N PRO A 218 16.54 -4.51 1.95
CA PRO A 218 17.75 -4.37 1.13
C PRO A 218 18.89 -5.28 1.56
N VAL A 219 19.04 -5.51 2.88
CA VAL A 219 20.09 -6.37 3.43
C VAL A 219 19.78 -7.84 3.16
N PHE A 220 18.54 -8.27 3.39
CA PHE A 220 18.11 -9.65 3.14
C PHE A 220 18.17 -10.03 1.67
N LEU A 221 17.84 -9.09 0.77
CA LEU A 221 17.85 -9.31 -0.67
C LEU A 221 19.21 -9.05 -1.32
N PHE A 222 20.18 -8.45 -0.61
CA PHE A 222 21.51 -8.13 -1.14
C PHE A 222 22.25 -9.27 -1.88
N PRO A 223 22.17 -10.55 -1.45
CA PRO A 223 22.85 -11.64 -2.15
C PRO A 223 22.34 -11.88 -3.57
N VAL A 224 21.10 -11.51 -3.85
CA VAL A 224 20.40 -11.81 -5.12
C VAL A 224 19.97 -10.55 -5.89
N TYR A 225 19.79 -9.42 -5.20
CA TYR A 225 19.46 -8.11 -5.77
C TYR A 225 20.48 -7.06 -5.33
N THR A 226 20.69 -6.04 -6.16
CA THR A 226 21.48 -4.85 -5.84
C THR A 226 20.60 -3.62 -5.88
N THR A 227 20.93 -2.64 -5.04
CA THR A 227 20.25 -1.33 -4.98
C THR A 227 21.24 -0.22 -5.31
N GLY A 228 20.75 0.99 -5.60
CA GLY A 228 21.60 2.18 -5.80
C GLY A 228 22.28 2.32 -7.18
N VAL A 229 21.97 1.43 -8.13
CA VAL A 229 22.52 1.44 -9.50
C VAL A 229 21.63 2.15 -10.52
N GLY A 230 20.41 2.50 -10.12
CA GLY A 230 19.34 3.03 -10.97
C GLY A 230 17.97 2.48 -10.56
N ALA A 231 16.91 3.03 -11.13
CA ALA A 231 15.55 2.56 -10.93
C ALA A 231 15.17 1.58 -12.05
N LEU A 232 14.81 0.35 -11.70
CA LEU A 232 14.45 -0.69 -12.67
C LEU A 232 12.98 -0.55 -13.07
N VAL A 233 12.70 -0.59 -14.38
CA VAL A 233 11.36 -0.58 -14.94
C VAL A 233 10.72 -1.96 -14.81
N THR A 234 9.59 -2.05 -14.11
CA THR A 234 8.84 -3.30 -13.92
C THR A 234 7.58 -3.36 -14.76
N GLU A 235 6.96 -2.21 -15.01
CA GLU A 235 5.76 -2.11 -15.84
C GLU A 235 5.72 -0.77 -16.56
N VAL A 236 5.20 -0.77 -17.79
CA VAL A 236 4.93 0.44 -18.57
C VAL A 236 3.49 0.36 -19.05
N VAL A 237 2.71 1.43 -18.83
CA VAL A 237 1.31 1.49 -19.22
C VAL A 237 1.21 1.51 -20.75
N GLN A 238 0.45 0.56 -21.31
CA GLN A 238 0.27 0.44 -22.76
C GLN A 238 -0.39 1.69 -23.37
N GLY A 239 0.13 2.15 -24.51
CA GLY A 239 -0.36 3.34 -25.21
C GLY A 239 -0.02 4.67 -24.52
N SER A 240 0.76 4.64 -23.44
CA SER A 240 1.31 5.86 -22.82
C SER A 240 2.44 6.45 -23.66
N ALA A 241 2.82 7.71 -23.40
CA ALA A 241 3.98 8.33 -24.04
C ALA A 241 5.32 7.70 -23.61
N ALA A 242 5.31 6.82 -22.60
CA ALA A 242 6.47 6.03 -22.20
C ALA A 242 6.57 4.69 -22.94
N ASP A 243 5.51 4.25 -23.61
CA ASP A 243 5.42 2.99 -24.33
C ASP A 243 5.92 3.11 -25.79
N GLY A 244 6.30 1.97 -26.38
CA GLY A 244 6.70 1.84 -27.78
C GLY A 244 8.19 1.55 -28.00
N PRO A 245 8.61 1.36 -29.27
CA PRO A 245 9.96 0.87 -29.61
C PRO A 245 11.10 1.85 -29.27
N ARG A 246 10.74 3.09 -28.92
CA ARG A 246 11.65 4.17 -28.52
C ARG A 246 11.36 4.68 -27.10
N GLY A 247 10.46 3.99 -26.41
CA GLY A 247 10.02 4.23 -25.05
C GLY A 247 10.89 3.48 -24.04
N LEU A 248 10.35 3.30 -22.84
CA LEU A 248 10.90 2.41 -21.82
C LEU A 248 10.34 1.00 -22.02
N SER A 249 11.16 0.01 -21.72
CA SER A 249 10.76 -1.41 -21.70
C SER A 249 10.96 -2.01 -20.32
N VAL A 250 10.18 -3.05 -20.01
CA VAL A 250 10.34 -3.82 -18.77
C VAL A 250 11.75 -4.41 -18.73
N GLY A 251 12.47 -4.19 -17.63
CA GLY A 251 13.87 -4.58 -17.47
C GLY A 251 14.89 -3.45 -17.72
N ASP A 252 14.47 -2.32 -18.28
CA ASP A 252 15.34 -1.15 -18.46
C ASP A 252 15.72 -0.54 -17.09
N ILE A 253 16.95 -0.01 -16.99
CA ILE A 253 17.43 0.64 -15.77
C ILE A 253 17.54 2.14 -16.03
N VAL A 254 16.64 2.92 -15.43
CA VAL A 254 16.69 4.37 -15.48
C VAL A 254 17.82 4.88 -14.58
N LYS A 255 18.76 5.61 -15.18
CA LYS A 255 19.95 6.16 -14.50
C LYS A 255 19.96 7.69 -14.43
N GLY A 256 19.09 8.36 -15.16
CA GLY A 256 19.04 9.83 -15.15
C GLY A 256 17.85 10.42 -15.87
N LEU A 257 17.46 11.61 -15.43
CA LEU A 257 16.44 12.49 -15.99
C LEU A 257 17.09 13.83 -16.29
N GLU A 258 17.30 14.14 -17.58
CA GLU A 258 18.16 15.26 -18.01
C GLU A 258 19.57 15.17 -17.38
N ASP A 259 19.90 16.13 -16.50
CA ASP A 259 21.13 16.19 -15.71
C ASP A 259 20.94 15.69 -14.27
N CYS A 260 19.74 15.25 -13.90
CA CYS A 260 19.41 14.73 -12.58
C CYS A 260 19.73 13.21 -12.52
N PRO A 261 20.74 12.78 -11.75
CA PRO A 261 21.08 11.36 -11.64
C PRO A 261 20.01 10.60 -10.85
N VAL A 262 19.68 9.39 -11.30
CA VAL A 262 18.69 8.51 -10.67
C VAL A 262 19.39 7.26 -10.18
N ARG A 263 19.51 7.07 -8.86
CA ARG A 263 20.05 5.85 -8.23
C ARG A 263 18.96 4.95 -7.67
N GLY A 264 17.74 5.46 -7.55
CA GLY A 264 16.55 4.73 -7.10
C GLY A 264 15.25 5.44 -7.44
N VAL A 265 14.13 4.85 -7.01
CA VAL A 265 12.76 5.33 -7.22
C VAL A 265 12.54 6.69 -6.57
N GLU A 266 13.14 6.95 -5.42
CA GLU A 266 13.04 8.24 -4.73
C GLU A 266 13.67 9.37 -5.55
N ASP A 267 14.87 9.14 -6.12
CA ASP A 267 15.51 10.11 -7.02
C ASP A 267 14.66 10.37 -8.26
N TRP A 268 14.06 9.33 -8.85
CA TRP A 268 13.13 9.48 -9.98
C TRP A 268 11.96 10.41 -9.64
N THR A 269 11.30 10.19 -8.50
CA THR A 269 10.18 11.03 -8.05
C THR A 269 10.62 12.47 -7.75
N ASN A 270 11.75 12.63 -7.06
CA ASN A 270 12.30 13.95 -6.72
C ASN A 270 12.73 14.72 -7.97
N CYS A 271 13.41 14.07 -8.91
CA CYS A 271 13.82 14.68 -10.18
C CYS A 271 12.60 15.12 -11.02
N LEU A 272 11.55 14.28 -11.12
CA LEU A 272 10.32 14.66 -11.85
C LEU A 272 9.56 15.80 -11.18
N SER A 273 9.47 15.79 -9.85
CA SER A 273 8.87 16.88 -9.07
C SER A 273 9.63 18.19 -9.30
N HIS A 274 10.96 18.14 -9.25
CA HIS A 274 11.81 19.29 -9.55
C HIS A 274 11.57 19.82 -10.97
N LEU A 275 11.58 18.94 -11.99
CA LEU A 275 11.33 19.30 -13.40
C LEU A 275 9.93 19.89 -13.65
N SER A 276 8.94 19.57 -12.81
CA SER A 276 7.61 20.17 -12.89
C SER A 276 7.63 21.66 -12.52
N HIS A 277 8.41 22.02 -11.50
CA HIS A 277 8.47 23.38 -10.97
C HIS A 277 9.56 24.26 -11.60
N THR A 278 10.61 23.66 -12.18
CA THR A 278 11.65 24.43 -12.87
C THR A 278 11.26 24.81 -14.30
N PRO A 279 11.78 25.94 -14.81
CA PRO A 279 11.62 26.31 -16.21
C PRO A 279 12.25 25.26 -17.13
N GLN A 280 11.73 25.16 -18.35
CA GLN A 280 12.21 24.21 -19.35
C GLN A 280 13.69 24.42 -19.65
N THR A 281 14.45 23.31 -19.63
CA THR A 281 15.86 23.27 -19.99
C THR A 281 16.05 23.34 -21.51
N GLY A 282 17.13 24.00 -21.93
CA GLY A 282 17.58 24.07 -23.32
C GLY A 282 18.74 23.13 -23.62
N TYR A 283 19.20 23.11 -24.87
CA TYR A 283 20.33 22.31 -25.33
C TYR A 283 21.33 23.16 -26.11
N CYS A 284 22.62 22.89 -25.91
CA CYS A 284 23.68 23.55 -26.66
C CYS A 284 23.78 22.98 -28.07
N VAL A 285 23.52 23.81 -29.07
CA VAL A 285 23.54 23.41 -30.49
C VAL A 285 24.48 24.33 -31.27
N PRO A 286 25.36 23.81 -32.15
CA PRO A 286 26.22 24.64 -32.97
C PRO A 286 25.39 25.56 -33.87
N ALA A 287 25.69 26.86 -33.89
CA ALA A 287 24.94 27.86 -34.65
C ALA A 287 24.90 27.53 -36.16
N ALA A 288 25.95 26.90 -36.70
CA ALA A 288 26.01 26.46 -38.09
C ALA A 288 24.97 25.38 -38.46
N SER A 289 24.50 24.61 -37.47
CA SER A 289 23.48 23.56 -37.67
C SER A 289 22.05 24.09 -37.58
N LEU A 290 21.86 25.33 -37.11
CA LEU A 290 20.57 25.99 -37.06
C LEU A 290 20.23 26.53 -38.46
N GLN A 291 19.39 25.80 -39.19
CA GLN A 291 18.82 26.33 -40.43
C GLN A 291 17.77 27.41 -40.08
N PRO A 292 17.85 28.62 -40.66
CA PRO A 292 16.90 29.69 -40.38
C PRO A 292 15.47 29.32 -40.81
N SER A 293 14.50 29.90 -40.11
CA SER A 293 13.05 29.64 -40.17
C SER A 293 12.41 29.58 -41.57
N TRP A 294 13.04 30.14 -42.60
CA TRP A 294 12.51 30.18 -43.97
C TRP A 294 12.60 28.84 -44.72
N ALA A 295 13.42 27.89 -44.25
CA ALA A 295 13.59 26.59 -44.92
C ALA A 295 12.44 25.60 -44.64
N HIS A 296 11.75 25.72 -43.50
CA HIS A 296 10.73 24.76 -43.05
C HIS A 296 9.33 25.37 -42.82
N GLY A 297 9.21 26.70 -42.77
CA GLY A 297 7.93 27.42 -42.66
C GLY A 297 8.00 28.60 -41.69
N ARG A 298 7.17 29.63 -41.91
CA ARG A 298 7.12 30.77 -40.98
C ARG A 298 6.58 30.31 -39.62
N PRO A 299 7.21 30.71 -38.49
CA PRO A 299 6.69 30.37 -37.18
C PRO A 299 5.29 30.99 -37.01
N PHE A 300 4.35 30.19 -36.54
CA PHE A 300 2.97 30.61 -36.29
C PHE A 300 2.60 30.33 -34.84
N LYS A 301 1.67 31.12 -34.30
CA LYS A 301 1.17 30.96 -32.94
C LYS A 301 -0.02 30.00 -32.94
N ARG A 302 0.04 28.95 -32.14
CA ARG A 302 -1.07 28.02 -31.90
C ARG A 302 -2.11 28.65 -30.96
N LEU A 303 -3.31 28.06 -30.90
CA LEU A 303 -4.40 28.55 -30.04
C LEU A 303 -4.05 28.48 -28.54
N ASP A 304 -3.16 27.56 -28.15
CA ASP A 304 -2.60 27.42 -26.79
C ASP A 304 -1.57 28.52 -26.44
N GLY A 305 -1.25 29.40 -27.39
CA GLY A 305 -0.29 30.48 -27.23
C GLY A 305 1.16 30.08 -27.50
N THR A 306 1.45 28.81 -27.79
CA THR A 306 2.78 28.33 -28.15
C THR A 306 3.14 28.71 -29.58
N MET A 307 4.43 28.84 -29.86
CA MET A 307 4.92 29.09 -31.22
C MET A 307 5.36 27.78 -31.84
N ASP A 308 4.86 27.48 -33.04
CA ASP A 308 5.24 26.30 -33.81
C ASP A 308 5.89 26.72 -35.12
N CYS A 309 6.93 26.00 -35.51
CA CYS A 309 7.75 26.28 -36.69
C CYS A 309 8.01 25.02 -37.52
N CYS A 310 7.53 23.86 -37.10
CA CYS A 310 7.63 22.62 -37.86
C CYS A 310 6.38 22.45 -38.73
N ARG A 311 6.55 22.27 -40.03
CA ARG A 311 5.44 21.92 -40.93
C ARG A 311 5.05 20.46 -40.71
N ASN A 312 3.78 20.14 -40.93
CA ASN A 312 3.04 18.94 -40.49
C ASN A 312 3.52 17.56 -41.03
N ASN A 313 4.82 17.32 -41.24
CA ASN A 313 5.34 16.16 -41.97
C ASN A 313 6.26 15.23 -41.15
N SER A 314 6.52 15.49 -39.87
CA SER A 314 7.31 14.54 -39.06
C SER A 314 6.91 14.54 -37.58
N LEU A 315 6.79 13.34 -37.01
CA LEU A 315 6.56 13.10 -35.58
C LEU A 315 7.85 13.22 -34.74
N THR A 316 8.98 13.56 -35.37
CA THR A 316 10.32 13.54 -34.75
C THR A 316 10.95 14.90 -34.57
N ASP A 317 10.33 15.94 -35.13
CA ASP A 317 10.84 17.30 -35.10
C ASP A 317 10.08 18.11 -34.04
N LEU A 318 10.82 18.93 -33.29
CA LEU A 318 10.24 19.90 -32.37
C LEU A 318 10.71 21.30 -32.75
N CYS A 319 9.86 22.27 -32.47
CA CYS A 319 10.21 23.67 -32.63
C CYS A 319 11.01 24.15 -31.41
N PHE A 320 12.19 24.72 -31.66
CA PHE A 320 13.04 25.33 -30.63
C PHE A 320 13.15 26.84 -30.85
N SER A 321 13.26 27.59 -29.77
CA SER A 321 13.48 29.02 -29.76
C SER A 321 14.88 29.35 -29.23
N TYR A 322 15.52 30.35 -29.82
CA TYR A 322 16.84 30.82 -29.44
C TYR A 322 16.96 32.32 -29.63
N ILE A 323 17.95 32.93 -28.97
CA ILE A 323 18.20 34.37 -29.09
C ILE A 323 19.35 34.57 -30.06
N LYS A 324 19.12 35.38 -31.10
CA LYS A 324 20.19 35.78 -32.02
C LYS A 324 20.59 37.22 -31.74
N SER A 325 21.89 37.43 -31.51
CA SER A 325 22.44 38.76 -31.32
C SER A 325 22.71 39.42 -32.68
N GLN A 326 21.85 40.35 -33.10
CA GLN A 326 22.08 41.18 -34.29
C GLN A 326 22.64 42.55 -33.87
N GLY A 327 23.96 42.66 -33.82
CA GLY A 327 24.65 43.91 -33.49
C GLY A 327 24.56 44.32 -32.01
N ARG A 328 25.01 45.55 -31.71
CA ARG A 328 25.41 45.97 -30.34
C ARG A 328 24.29 46.01 -29.30
N ASN A 329 22.99 45.93 -29.68
CA ASN A 329 21.86 46.02 -28.73
C ASN A 329 20.52 45.37 -29.18
N ASN A 330 20.41 44.69 -30.32
CA ASN A 330 19.12 44.09 -30.74
C ASN A 330 19.14 42.55 -30.55
N ARG A 331 18.27 42.06 -29.66
CA ARG A 331 18.08 40.62 -29.38
C ARG A 331 16.73 40.20 -29.95
N GLU A 332 16.74 39.42 -31.02
CA GLU A 332 15.52 38.88 -31.63
C GLU A 332 15.40 37.38 -31.31
N ARG A 333 14.19 36.95 -30.95
CA ARG A 333 13.88 35.54 -30.70
C ARG A 333 13.56 34.87 -32.03
N GLU A 334 14.43 33.98 -32.48
CA GLU A 334 14.24 33.18 -33.68
C GLU A 334 13.78 31.76 -33.32
N TYR A 335 13.19 31.07 -34.29
CA TYR A 335 12.67 29.71 -34.14
C TYR A 335 13.27 28.79 -35.20
N ALA A 336 13.65 27.57 -34.81
CA ALA A 336 14.19 26.54 -35.69
C ALA A 336 13.49 25.21 -35.45
N CYS A 337 13.10 24.53 -36.54
CA CYS A 337 12.57 23.18 -36.48
C CYS A 337 13.75 22.20 -36.54
N ILE A 338 13.92 21.39 -35.49
CA ILE A 338 15.10 20.52 -35.34
C ILE A 338 14.67 19.07 -35.10
N PRO A 339 15.26 18.08 -35.80
CA PRO A 339 15.07 16.67 -35.52
C PRO A 339 15.69 16.32 -34.16
N VAL A 340 14.83 16.10 -33.17
CA VAL A 340 15.18 16.06 -31.76
C VAL A 340 16.21 14.97 -31.45
N ARG A 341 15.98 13.75 -31.96
CA ARG A 341 16.83 12.60 -31.62
C ARG A 341 18.27 12.77 -32.09
N LYS A 342 18.50 13.44 -33.22
CA LYS A 342 19.86 13.74 -33.71
C LYS A 342 20.54 14.83 -32.89
N MET A 343 19.76 15.77 -32.37
CA MET A 343 20.26 16.86 -31.54
C MET A 343 20.59 16.40 -30.13
N VAL A 344 19.71 15.62 -29.49
CA VAL A 344 19.85 15.25 -28.07
C VAL A 344 21.05 14.32 -27.82
N THR A 345 21.44 13.53 -28.81
CA THR A 345 22.58 12.62 -28.69
C THR A 345 23.90 13.41 -28.62
N GLY A 346 24.49 13.49 -27.43
CA GLY A 346 25.79 14.11 -27.21
C GLY A 346 25.78 15.63 -26.97
N THR A 347 24.61 16.26 -26.86
CA THR A 347 24.49 17.68 -26.49
C THR A 347 24.28 17.86 -24.99
N ARG A 348 24.92 18.90 -24.45
CA ARG A 348 24.79 19.34 -23.06
C ARG A 348 23.53 20.20 -22.90
N VAL A 349 22.92 20.10 -21.72
CA VAL A 349 21.80 20.95 -21.33
C VAL A 349 22.31 22.36 -21.00
N CYS A 350 21.48 23.38 -21.25
CA CYS A 350 21.78 24.78 -20.96
C CYS A 350 20.54 25.55 -20.49
N HIS A 351 20.76 26.64 -19.75
CA HIS A 351 19.76 27.65 -19.44
C HIS A 351 20.05 28.97 -20.16
N THR A 352 21.33 29.24 -20.44
CA THR A 352 21.79 30.45 -21.12
C THR A 352 22.87 30.13 -22.15
N ASP A 353 23.13 31.06 -23.07
CA ASP A 353 24.19 30.91 -24.07
C ASP A 353 25.60 30.81 -23.46
N ALA A 354 25.78 31.29 -22.22
CA ALA A 354 27.04 31.20 -21.49
C ALA A 354 27.40 29.74 -21.16
N ASP A 355 26.41 28.91 -20.84
CA ASP A 355 26.60 27.50 -20.48
C ASP A 355 27.18 26.69 -21.67
N CYS A 356 26.98 27.18 -22.89
CA CYS A 356 27.47 26.58 -24.12
C CYS A 356 28.87 27.06 -24.55
N ALA A 357 29.42 28.09 -23.89
CA ALA A 357 30.70 28.72 -24.25
C ALA A 357 31.92 28.07 -23.57
N GLU A 358 31.72 27.30 -22.50
CA GLU A 358 32.80 26.76 -21.65
C GLU A 358 33.70 25.70 -22.31
N HIS A 359 33.34 25.14 -23.48
CA HIS A 359 34.07 23.97 -24.01
C HIS A 359 34.12 23.81 -25.55
N SER A 360 33.67 24.79 -26.33
CA SER A 360 33.63 24.69 -27.79
C SER A 360 34.94 25.18 -28.43
N THR A 361 35.83 24.26 -28.79
CA THR A 361 37.11 24.56 -29.47
C THR A 361 36.98 24.91 -30.96
N ALA A 362 35.77 24.93 -31.56
CA ALA A 362 35.66 25.13 -33.02
C ALA A 362 34.38 25.79 -33.57
N ALA A 363 33.30 26.00 -32.81
CA ALA A 363 32.09 26.64 -33.33
C ALA A 363 31.28 27.35 -32.24
N ALA A 364 30.73 28.53 -32.54
CA ALA A 364 29.80 29.22 -31.65
C ALA A 364 28.54 28.36 -31.45
N SER A 365 28.32 27.88 -30.23
CA SER A 365 27.12 27.14 -29.83
C SER A 365 26.14 28.09 -29.13
N VAL A 366 24.85 27.92 -29.41
CA VAL A 366 23.77 28.73 -28.85
C VAL A 366 22.85 27.81 -28.05
N CYS A 367 22.27 28.33 -26.96
CA CYS A 367 21.30 27.59 -26.18
C CYS A 367 19.93 27.66 -26.85
N VAL A 368 19.41 26.50 -27.25
CA VAL A 368 18.07 26.40 -27.86
C VAL A 368 17.09 25.78 -26.88
N THR A 369 15.90 26.37 -26.72
CA THR A 369 14.88 25.93 -25.76
C THR A 369 13.62 25.48 -26.50
N PRO A 370 13.03 24.31 -26.19
CA PRO A 370 11.87 23.82 -26.91
C PRO A 370 10.66 24.75 -26.64
N SER A 371 9.95 25.09 -27.71
CA SER A 371 8.76 25.93 -27.67
C SER A 371 7.55 25.08 -27.28
N LEU A 372 7.29 25.00 -25.97
CA LEU A 372 6.25 24.18 -25.37
C LEU A 372 5.35 25.02 -24.46
N GLU A 373 4.17 24.48 -24.16
CA GLU A 373 3.25 25.07 -23.19
C GLU A 373 3.87 25.05 -21.77
N ASN A 374 3.49 26.02 -20.93
CA ASN A 374 4.02 26.16 -19.56
C ASN A 374 3.86 24.92 -18.66
N GLN A 375 2.93 24.01 -18.93
CA GLN A 375 2.78 22.75 -18.19
C GLN A 375 3.48 21.56 -18.86
N THR A 376 3.73 21.64 -20.17
CA THR A 376 4.40 20.58 -20.92
C THR A 376 5.90 20.71 -20.76
N ARG A 377 6.58 19.58 -20.58
CA ARG A 377 8.04 19.51 -20.49
C ARG A 377 8.57 18.56 -21.55
N PHE A 378 9.74 18.88 -22.05
CA PHE A 378 10.57 17.94 -22.78
C PHE A 378 11.61 17.36 -21.84
N ILE A 379 11.63 16.03 -21.71
CA ILE A 379 12.45 15.29 -20.75
C ILE A 379 13.19 14.14 -21.46
N ARG A 380 14.50 14.10 -21.28
CA ARG A 380 15.42 13.06 -21.70
C ARG A 380 15.64 12.08 -20.56
N VAL A 381 15.16 10.86 -20.73
CA VAL A 381 15.36 9.75 -19.79
C VAL A 381 16.54 8.90 -20.28
N THR A 382 17.53 8.68 -19.42
CA THR A 382 18.72 7.86 -19.73
C THR A 382 18.53 6.44 -19.17
N HIS A 383 18.50 5.42 -20.04
CA HIS A 383 18.12 4.04 -19.65
C HIS A 383 18.86 2.93 -20.44
N PRO A 384 20.06 2.49 -20.02
CA PRO A 384 20.77 1.40 -20.70
C PRO A 384 19.91 0.12 -20.81
N PRO A 385 19.95 -0.63 -21.93
CA PRO A 385 20.94 -0.57 -23.03
C PRO A 385 20.68 0.51 -24.10
N ASN A 386 19.47 1.08 -24.16
CA ASN A 386 19.18 2.21 -25.04
C ASN A 386 19.75 3.51 -24.44
N THR A 387 20.16 4.47 -25.27
CA THR A 387 20.81 5.67 -24.72
C THR A 387 19.80 6.64 -24.13
N HIS A 388 18.73 6.95 -24.88
CA HIS A 388 17.76 7.97 -24.49
C HIS A 388 16.34 7.67 -24.96
N MET A 389 15.41 7.73 -24.00
CA MET A 389 13.98 7.89 -24.23
C MET A 389 13.64 9.37 -24.11
N LEU A 390 12.82 9.87 -25.03
CA LEU A 390 12.41 11.27 -25.10
C LEU A 390 10.93 11.36 -24.75
N PHE A 391 10.61 12.18 -23.77
CA PHE A 391 9.25 12.40 -23.31
C PHE A 391 8.83 13.85 -23.56
N VAL A 392 7.64 14.05 -24.12
CA VAL A 392 6.99 15.36 -24.26
C VAL A 392 5.63 15.24 -23.59
N GLY A 393 5.41 15.98 -22.51
CA GLY A 393 4.14 15.94 -21.79
C GLY A 393 4.22 16.55 -20.40
N TYR A 394 3.15 16.39 -19.63
CA TYR A 394 3.13 16.80 -18.23
C TYR A 394 3.93 15.78 -17.37
N PRO A 395 4.93 16.20 -16.57
CA PRO A 395 5.81 15.27 -15.85
C PRO A 395 5.08 14.23 -14.94
N PRO A 396 3.99 14.58 -14.23
CA PRO A 396 3.21 13.59 -13.48
C PRO A 396 2.62 12.47 -14.34
N HIS A 397 2.34 12.69 -15.63
CA HIS A 397 1.89 11.62 -16.50
C HIS A 397 2.99 10.58 -16.73
N LEU A 398 4.26 10.99 -16.80
CA LEU A 398 5.39 10.07 -16.89
C LEU A 398 5.56 9.27 -15.59
N GLN A 399 5.36 9.91 -14.44
CA GLN A 399 5.40 9.23 -13.14
C GLN A 399 4.35 8.11 -13.02
N HIS A 400 3.15 8.32 -13.53
CA HIS A 400 2.07 7.32 -13.50
C HIS A 400 2.16 6.29 -14.64
N ALA A 401 2.90 6.58 -15.71
CA ALA A 401 3.02 5.69 -16.85
C ALA A 401 4.03 4.55 -16.64
N VAL A 402 4.90 4.64 -15.63
CA VAL A 402 6.03 3.72 -15.42
C VAL A 402 6.07 3.27 -13.96
N SER A 403 6.03 1.97 -13.73
CA SER A 403 6.27 1.36 -12.42
C SER A 403 7.75 1.02 -12.28
N LEU A 404 8.35 1.42 -11.16
CA LEU A 404 9.78 1.30 -10.89
C LEU A 404 10.06 0.57 -9.57
N THR A 405 11.20 -0.11 -9.50
CA THR A 405 11.72 -0.69 -8.25
C THR A 405 13.19 -0.34 -8.02
N ASN A 406 13.59 -0.28 -6.75
CA ASN A 406 14.98 -0.08 -6.32
C ASN A 406 15.84 -1.35 -6.47
N PHE A 407 15.22 -2.50 -6.66
CA PHE A 407 15.88 -3.81 -6.65
C PHE A 407 16.20 -4.29 -8.06
N VAL A 408 17.49 -4.34 -8.39
CA VAL A 408 17.98 -4.87 -9.67
C VAL A 408 18.50 -6.30 -9.46
N PRO A 409 18.01 -7.32 -10.19
CA PRO A 409 18.47 -8.69 -10.02
C PRO A 409 19.94 -8.83 -10.43
N ARG A 410 20.72 -9.58 -9.65
CA ARG A 410 22.12 -9.92 -9.99
C ARG A 410 22.22 -11.04 -11.03
N PHE A 411 21.20 -11.88 -11.12
CA PHE A 411 21.14 -13.02 -12.02
C PHE A 411 19.89 -12.95 -12.89
N GLY A 412 20.02 -13.22 -14.19
CA GLY A 412 18.92 -13.09 -15.15
C GLY A 412 17.76 -14.08 -14.99
N PHE A 413 17.90 -15.13 -14.18
CA PHE A 413 16.81 -16.08 -13.90
C PHE A 413 15.89 -15.61 -12.76
N LEU A 414 16.26 -14.55 -12.03
CA LEU A 414 15.47 -14.04 -10.92
C LEU A 414 14.28 -13.23 -11.42
N HIS A 415 13.12 -13.43 -10.78
CA HIS A 415 11.90 -12.70 -11.13
C HIS A 415 11.99 -11.24 -10.67
N LEU A 416 11.57 -10.30 -11.53
CA LEU A 416 11.57 -8.86 -11.22
C LEU A 416 10.56 -8.51 -10.12
N ASP A 417 9.45 -9.25 -10.07
CA ASP A 417 8.35 -8.97 -9.14
C ASP A 417 8.57 -9.47 -7.71
N LEU A 418 9.57 -10.32 -7.45
CA LEU A 418 9.74 -10.91 -6.11
C LEU A 418 9.97 -9.86 -5.00
N PRO A 419 10.87 -8.86 -5.18
CA PRO A 419 11.03 -7.79 -4.20
C PRO A 419 9.76 -6.96 -4.02
N ILE A 420 9.04 -6.68 -5.12
CA ILE A 420 7.79 -5.92 -5.11
C ILE A 420 6.71 -6.68 -4.35
N PHE A 421 6.58 -7.98 -4.61
CA PHE A 421 5.67 -8.88 -3.90
C PHE A 421 5.96 -8.85 -2.40
N LEU A 422 7.22 -9.04 -2.00
CA LEU A 422 7.60 -9.10 -0.60
C LEU A 422 7.39 -7.76 0.12
N GLU A 423 7.78 -6.65 -0.51
CA GLU A 423 7.57 -5.30 0.01
C GLU A 423 6.08 -5.00 0.19
N THR A 424 5.27 -5.28 -0.84
CA THR A 424 3.81 -5.06 -0.82
C THR A 424 3.15 -5.93 0.23
N PHE A 425 3.50 -7.22 0.29
CA PHE A 425 2.99 -8.16 1.28
C PHE A 425 3.30 -7.71 2.71
N LEU A 426 4.54 -7.32 3.00
CA LEU A 426 4.95 -6.83 4.32
C LEU A 426 4.21 -5.54 4.70
N LYS A 427 4.00 -4.60 3.76
CA LYS A 427 3.18 -3.40 4.01
C LYS A 427 1.75 -3.76 4.40
N TYR A 428 1.14 -4.76 3.75
CA TYR A 428 -0.18 -5.27 4.18
C TYR A 428 -0.14 -5.94 5.55
N VAL A 429 0.88 -6.73 5.86
CA VAL A 429 1.02 -7.35 7.19
C VAL A 429 1.15 -6.28 8.29
N VAL A 430 1.98 -5.25 8.08
CA VAL A 430 2.12 -4.11 9.01
C VAL A 430 0.77 -3.42 9.22
N SER A 431 0.09 -3.06 8.13
CA SER A 431 -1.18 -2.34 8.18
C SER A 431 -2.30 -3.16 8.83
N LEU A 432 -2.53 -4.39 8.36
CA LEU A 432 -3.64 -5.23 8.83
C LEU A 432 -3.42 -5.78 10.22
N SER A 433 -2.19 -6.18 10.56
CA SER A 433 -1.89 -6.66 11.91
C SER A 433 -1.99 -5.51 12.92
N GLY A 434 -1.47 -4.32 12.59
CA GLY A 434 -1.65 -3.11 13.40
C GLY A 434 -3.11 -2.73 13.59
N ALA A 435 -3.90 -2.71 12.51
CA ALA A 435 -5.33 -2.43 12.57
C ALA A 435 -6.10 -3.45 13.42
N LEU A 436 -5.80 -4.74 13.26
CA LEU A 436 -6.42 -5.82 14.04
C LEU A 436 -6.07 -5.71 15.54
N ALA A 437 -4.83 -5.31 15.88
CA ALA A 437 -4.46 -5.02 17.26
C ALA A 437 -5.28 -3.87 17.85
N VAL A 438 -5.44 -2.77 17.11
CA VAL A 438 -6.23 -1.61 17.57
C VAL A 438 -7.70 -1.99 17.71
N VAL A 439 -8.32 -2.59 16.68
CA VAL A 439 -9.74 -2.94 16.68
C VAL A 439 -10.05 -3.93 17.81
N ASN A 440 -9.27 -5.01 17.97
CA ASN A 440 -9.50 -5.98 19.04
C ASN A 440 -9.21 -5.43 20.44
N SER A 441 -8.47 -4.32 20.58
CA SER A 441 -8.28 -3.66 21.88
C SER A 441 -9.45 -2.75 22.29
N VAL A 442 -10.34 -2.36 21.36
CA VAL A 442 -11.49 -1.49 21.66
C VAL A 442 -12.47 -2.21 22.59
N PRO A 443 -12.93 -1.58 23.69
CA PRO A 443 -13.96 -2.14 24.56
C PRO A 443 -15.32 -2.14 23.85
N CYS A 444 -15.55 -3.15 23.00
CA CYS A 444 -16.71 -3.28 22.12
C CYS A 444 -17.20 -4.73 22.18
N PHE A 445 -18.52 -4.93 22.03
CA PHE A 445 -19.10 -6.27 22.01
C PHE A 445 -18.52 -7.11 20.87
N ALA A 446 -18.37 -8.41 21.13
CA ALA A 446 -17.87 -9.43 20.20
C ALA A 446 -16.40 -9.29 19.75
N LEU A 447 -15.63 -8.40 20.39
CA LEU A 447 -14.17 -8.27 20.23
C LEU A 447 -13.45 -8.63 21.54
N ASP A 448 -12.13 -8.86 21.50
CA ASP A 448 -11.36 -9.21 22.71
C ASP A 448 -11.44 -8.14 23.79
N GLY A 449 -11.52 -6.87 23.38
CA GLY A 449 -11.66 -5.73 24.27
C GLY A 449 -12.87 -5.83 25.21
N GLN A 450 -13.92 -6.58 24.83
CA GLN A 450 -15.01 -6.92 25.75
C GLN A 450 -14.51 -7.71 26.95
N TRP A 451 -13.80 -8.80 26.67
CA TRP A 451 -13.31 -9.72 27.69
C TRP A 451 -12.16 -9.10 28.47
N MET A 452 -11.30 -8.32 27.81
CA MET A 452 -10.25 -7.53 28.47
C MET A 452 -10.86 -6.52 29.46
N LEU A 453 -11.89 -5.76 29.06
CA LEU A 453 -12.53 -4.77 29.93
C LEU A 453 -13.18 -5.46 31.14
N ASN A 454 -13.94 -6.53 30.91
CA ASN A 454 -14.60 -7.25 32.00
C ASN A 454 -13.59 -7.80 33.02
N ALA A 455 -12.50 -8.42 32.55
CA ALA A 455 -11.45 -8.91 33.42
C ALA A 455 -10.70 -7.77 34.13
N LEU A 456 -10.52 -6.62 33.48
CA LEU A 456 -9.91 -5.42 34.07
C LEU A 456 -10.78 -4.83 35.18
N LEU A 457 -12.08 -4.71 34.95
CA LEU A 457 -13.03 -4.21 35.95
C LEU A 457 -13.07 -5.16 37.16
N GLU A 458 -13.08 -6.47 36.94
CA GLU A 458 -13.06 -7.45 38.02
C GLU A 458 -11.72 -7.45 38.79
N ALA A 459 -10.61 -7.16 38.13
CA ALA A 459 -9.30 -7.04 38.77
C ALA A 459 -9.14 -5.75 39.60
N THR A 460 -9.75 -4.63 39.18
CA THR A 460 -9.46 -3.29 39.73
C THR A 460 -10.59 -2.69 40.56
N LEU A 461 -11.85 -2.92 40.19
CA LEU A 461 -13.01 -2.34 40.89
C LEU A 461 -13.54 -3.21 42.02
N VAL A 462 -13.07 -4.46 42.19
CA VAL A 462 -13.61 -5.35 43.23
C VAL A 462 -13.47 -4.77 44.64
N THR A 463 -12.44 -3.96 44.88
CA THR A 463 -12.18 -3.30 46.17
C THR A 463 -13.00 -2.03 46.38
N VAL A 464 -13.46 -1.39 45.30
CA VAL A 464 -14.19 -0.10 45.34
C VAL A 464 -15.70 -0.31 45.23
N VAL A 465 -16.11 -1.19 44.31
CA VAL A 465 -17.50 -1.55 44.05
C VAL A 465 -17.65 -3.03 44.36
N THR A 466 -18.05 -3.33 45.59
CA THR A 466 -18.22 -4.70 46.09
C THR A 466 -19.35 -5.44 45.37
N ASP A 467 -20.40 -4.72 44.99
CA ASP A 467 -21.56 -5.26 44.27
C ASP A 467 -21.22 -5.61 42.81
N ARG A 468 -21.29 -6.91 42.52
CA ARG A 468 -21.02 -7.47 41.18
C ARG A 468 -22.01 -6.94 40.14
N GLN A 469 -23.28 -6.77 40.48
CA GLN A 469 -24.28 -6.28 39.51
C GLN A 469 -23.96 -4.87 39.03
N LYS A 470 -23.46 -4.01 39.94
CA LYS A 470 -23.03 -2.65 39.59
C LYS A 470 -21.79 -2.66 38.69
N ARG A 471 -20.83 -3.56 38.92
CA ARG A 471 -19.66 -3.71 38.04
C ARG A 471 -20.06 -4.16 36.63
N GLU A 472 -20.94 -5.16 36.53
CA GLU A 472 -21.46 -5.64 35.26
C GLU A 472 -22.24 -4.55 34.51
N LEU A 473 -23.01 -3.72 35.22
CA LEU A 473 -23.70 -2.56 34.64
C LEU A 473 -22.73 -1.51 34.09
N ILE A 474 -21.67 -1.18 34.83
CA ILE A 474 -20.61 -0.26 34.37
C ILE A 474 -19.94 -0.82 33.10
N GLY A 475 -19.57 -2.11 33.13
CA GLY A 475 -19.02 -2.80 31.97
C GLY A 475 -19.94 -2.70 30.76
N PHE A 476 -21.23 -2.99 30.92
CA PHE A 476 -22.22 -2.90 29.85
C PHE A 476 -22.28 -1.50 29.21
N PHE A 477 -22.32 -0.42 30.00
CA PHE A 477 -22.36 0.94 29.46
C PHE A 477 -21.07 1.34 28.75
N LEU A 478 -19.91 0.92 29.25
CA LEU A 478 -18.62 1.17 28.58
C LEU A 478 -18.53 0.41 27.25
N LEU A 479 -18.99 -0.85 27.21
CA LEU A 479 -19.03 -1.64 25.97
C LEU A 479 -20.01 -1.06 24.96
N LEU A 480 -21.16 -0.56 25.42
CA LEU A 480 -22.13 0.11 24.56
C LEU A 480 -21.53 1.38 23.95
N ALA A 481 -20.85 2.20 24.75
CA ALA A 481 -20.19 3.41 24.28
C ALA A 481 -19.07 3.10 23.26
N GLY A 482 -18.23 2.10 23.54
CA GLY A 482 -17.17 1.68 22.62
C GLY A 482 -17.73 1.07 21.32
N SER A 483 -18.81 0.30 21.39
CA SER A 483 -19.50 -0.25 20.22
C SER A 483 -20.13 0.86 19.36
N ALA A 484 -20.77 1.85 19.99
CA ALA A 484 -21.32 3.02 19.28
C ALA A 484 -20.22 3.84 18.60
N LEU A 485 -19.08 4.04 19.27
CA LEU A 485 -17.93 4.75 18.72
C LEU A 485 -17.33 4.04 17.50
N LEU A 486 -17.16 2.71 17.58
CA LEU A 486 -16.68 1.91 16.46
C LEU A 486 -17.67 1.94 15.29
N ALA A 487 -18.96 1.74 15.57
CA ALA A 487 -20.02 1.78 14.55
C ALA A 487 -20.08 3.13 13.84
N ALA A 488 -19.94 4.24 14.57
CA ALA A 488 -19.91 5.58 14.00
C ALA A 488 -18.70 5.79 13.07
N ASN A 489 -17.51 5.35 13.47
CA ASN A 489 -16.30 5.41 12.62
C ASN A 489 -16.47 4.59 11.34
N VAL A 490 -16.99 3.36 11.44
CA VAL A 490 -17.23 2.50 10.27
C VAL A 490 -18.28 3.10 9.35
N ALA A 491 -19.40 3.60 9.88
CA ALA A 491 -20.48 4.18 9.08
C ALA A 491 -20.01 5.44 8.33
N LEU A 492 -19.31 6.35 9.00
CA LEU A 492 -18.77 7.55 8.37
C LEU A 492 -17.64 7.23 7.38
N GLY A 493 -16.78 6.27 7.70
CA GLY A 493 -15.72 5.81 6.79
C GLY A 493 -16.29 5.20 5.51
N LEU A 494 -17.33 4.36 5.63
CA LEU A 494 -18.04 3.81 4.48
C LEU A 494 -18.72 4.91 3.66
N TRP A 495 -19.41 5.85 4.31
CA TRP A 495 -20.03 6.99 3.63
C TRP A 495 -19.01 7.81 2.83
N MET A 496 -17.85 8.09 3.40
CA MET A 496 -16.79 8.85 2.72
C MET A 496 -16.27 8.12 1.46
N VAL A 497 -16.25 6.79 1.49
CA VAL A 497 -15.78 5.94 0.38
C VAL A 497 -16.87 5.72 -0.69
N THR A 498 -18.15 5.78 -0.34
CA THR A 498 -19.26 5.51 -1.28
C THR A 498 -19.98 6.76 -1.79
N ALA A 499 -19.99 7.85 -1.03
CA ALA A 499 -20.71 9.08 -1.38
C ALA A 499 -19.83 10.13 -2.09
N ARG A 500 -18.50 9.92 -2.15
CA ARG A 500 -17.56 10.64 -3.02
C ARG A 500 -17.15 9.72 -4.15
#